data_AF-A0A1W9T300-F1
#
_entry.id   AF-A0A1W9T300-F1
#
_cell.length_a   1.000
_cell.length_b   1.000
_cell.length_c   1.000
_cell.angle_alpha   90.00
_cell.angle_beta   90.00
_cell.angle_gamma   90.00
#
_symmetry.space_group_name_H-M   'P 1'
#
loop_
_entity.id
_entity.type
_entity.pdbx_description
1 polymer ?
#
loop_
_entity_poly.entity_id
_entity_poly.type
_entity_poly.pdbx_seq_one_letter_code
_entity_poly.pdbx_strand_id
1 'polypeptide(L)'
;MENYISYRVNYTEPLFVVVIMALAATRPILRLSEAIIRMIAKLLGGSLTAQWLTVLTIGPLLGSFITEPAAMTISALVLAKIFYELEPSQKFKYVTLGLLFVNISVGGTLTHFAAPPVLMVATPWKWTTAHMLTHFGWKAELGILISNAMYFLMFRKELARLEEKSMLVRLKDEIQEKYFKRMDMDARFQEFVTAVDGEQGTFVAIDEQIQKMAEEARQRLEKRYIPQLIEKGIDEGLVQQAFGQRFEEIKLRAMRRGLPTLLPDEQRGQFNDPDWDQRDDPVPMWITIVHVFFMAWTILNAHHPQLFIPGMLIFLAFSQVTRPFQNRVDLKPALMVGFFLGGLVIHGGVQGWWIAPILGNLSEVPLMLGTTILTAFNDNAAITFLSTLVPNFTDSLKYTVVAGAVAGGGLTIIANGL
;
A
#
# COMPACT_ATOMS: atom_id res chain seq x y z
N MET A 1 -13.35 -9.57 -36.82
CA MET A 1 -12.97 -9.52 -35.39
C MET A 1 -11.52 -9.97 -35.21
N GLU A 2 -11.13 -11.13 -35.74
CA GLU A 2 -9.75 -11.67 -35.66
C GLU A 2 -8.66 -10.70 -36.15
N ASN A 3 -8.85 -10.05 -37.32
CA ASN A 3 -7.84 -9.10 -37.83
C ASN A 3 -7.69 -7.83 -36.97
N TYR A 4 -8.76 -7.40 -36.28
CA TYR A 4 -8.71 -6.24 -35.40
C TYR A 4 -7.96 -6.57 -34.11
N ILE A 5 -8.32 -7.70 -33.48
CA ILE A 5 -7.69 -8.18 -32.24
C ILE A 5 -6.21 -8.51 -32.46
N SER A 6 -5.88 -9.16 -33.59
CA SER A 6 -4.52 -9.67 -33.81
C SER A 6 -3.53 -8.64 -34.33
N TYR A 7 -3.99 -7.60 -35.05
CA TYR A 7 -3.10 -6.66 -35.74
C TYR A 7 -3.28 -5.18 -35.37
N ARG A 8 -4.38 -4.79 -34.73
CA ARG A 8 -4.62 -3.38 -34.33
C ARG A 8 -4.55 -3.12 -32.84
N VAL A 9 -4.90 -4.10 -32.01
CA VAL A 9 -4.95 -3.93 -30.56
C VAL A 9 -3.55 -4.11 -29.97
N ASN A 10 -3.05 -3.09 -29.28
CA ASN A 10 -1.80 -3.18 -28.53
C ASN A 10 -2.10 -3.53 -27.06
N TYR A 11 -1.51 -4.64 -26.59
CA TYR A 11 -1.65 -5.09 -25.20
C TYR A 11 -0.47 -4.68 -24.31
N THR A 12 0.48 -3.90 -24.85
CA THR A 12 1.69 -3.51 -24.13
C THR A 12 1.35 -2.76 -22.85
N GLU A 13 0.43 -1.80 -22.89
CA GLU A 13 0.03 -1.01 -21.73
C GLU A 13 -0.66 -1.87 -20.64
N PRO A 14 -1.69 -2.69 -20.94
CA PRO A 14 -2.25 -3.64 -19.97
C PRO A 14 -1.21 -4.59 -19.36
N LEU A 15 -0.31 -5.15 -20.18
CA LEU A 15 0.73 -6.07 -19.69
C LEU A 15 1.74 -5.36 -18.80
N PHE A 16 2.14 -4.14 -19.16
CA PHE A 16 3.00 -3.30 -18.34
C PHE A 16 2.36 -3.01 -16.98
N VAL A 17 1.07 -2.66 -16.94
CA VAL A 17 0.33 -2.41 -15.69
C VAL A 17 0.33 -3.63 -14.78
N VAL A 18 0.08 -4.83 -15.34
CA VAL A 18 0.11 -6.07 -14.55
C VAL A 18 1.47 -6.26 -13.89
N VAL A 19 2.57 -6.09 -14.64
CA VAL A 19 3.92 -6.32 -14.14
C VAL A 19 4.31 -5.27 -13.10
N ILE A 20 4.09 -3.98 -13.39
CA ILE A 20 4.48 -2.91 -12.47
C ILE A 20 3.66 -2.94 -11.18
N MET A 21 2.36 -3.25 -11.25
CA MET A 21 1.51 -3.41 -10.05
C MET A 21 1.95 -4.61 -9.22
N ALA A 22 2.26 -5.75 -9.87
CA ALA A 22 2.75 -6.93 -9.17
C ALA A 22 4.09 -6.66 -8.45
N LEU A 23 5.01 -5.94 -9.09
CA LEU A 23 6.28 -5.52 -8.48
C LEU A 23 6.06 -4.50 -7.35
N ALA A 24 5.20 -3.51 -7.55
CA ALA A 24 4.90 -2.46 -6.58
C ALA A 24 4.20 -2.97 -5.31
N ALA A 25 3.37 -4.00 -5.45
CA ALA A 25 2.67 -4.64 -4.33
C ALA A 25 3.59 -5.52 -3.44
N THR A 26 4.86 -5.69 -3.80
CA THR A 26 5.78 -6.53 -3.02
C THR A 26 6.16 -5.86 -1.70
N ARG A 27 6.26 -6.67 -0.64
CA ARG A 27 6.62 -6.20 0.70
C ARG A 27 7.88 -5.32 0.75
N PRO A 28 9.00 -5.66 0.08
CA PRO A 28 10.20 -4.83 0.14
C PRO A 28 9.97 -3.40 -0.36
N ILE A 29 9.17 -3.26 -1.42
CA ILE A 29 8.77 -1.95 -1.95
C ILE A 29 7.81 -1.25 -0.99
N LEU A 30 6.79 -1.95 -0.49
CA LEU A 30 5.84 -1.35 0.46
C LEU A 30 6.54 -0.85 1.74
N ARG A 31 7.48 -1.64 2.28
CA ARG A 31 8.30 -1.28 3.44
C ARG A 31 9.27 -0.14 3.17
N LEU A 32 9.85 -0.08 1.98
CA LEU A 32 10.69 1.04 1.55
C LEU A 32 9.86 2.34 1.56
N SER A 33 8.67 2.32 0.96
CA SER A 33 7.77 3.47 0.94
C SER A 33 7.29 3.87 2.34
N GLU A 34 6.92 2.89 3.17
CA GLU A 34 6.56 3.11 4.57
C GLU A 34 7.73 3.75 5.36
N ALA A 35 8.97 3.30 5.12
CA ALA A 35 10.16 3.86 5.73
C ALA A 35 10.42 5.31 5.29
N ILE A 36 10.25 5.62 4.01
CA ILE A 36 10.37 6.99 3.48
C ILE A 36 9.33 7.92 4.13
N ILE A 37 8.05 7.51 4.16
CA ILE A 37 6.97 8.28 4.80
C ILE A 37 7.29 8.51 6.28
N ARG A 38 7.70 7.47 7.03
CA ARG A 38 8.04 7.60 8.45
C ARG A 38 9.25 8.49 8.68
N MET A 39 10.29 8.40 7.84
CA MET A 39 11.47 9.24 7.93
C MET A 39 11.11 10.72 7.75
N ILE A 40 10.32 11.04 6.73
CA ILE A 40 9.88 12.42 6.47
C ILE A 40 8.98 12.92 7.60
N ALA A 41 8.07 12.08 8.10
CA ALA A 41 7.20 12.48 9.20
C ALA A 41 7.97 12.75 10.51
N LYS A 42 9.04 12.00 10.77
CA LYS A 42 9.95 12.26 11.91
C LYS A 42 10.71 13.57 11.74
N LEU A 43 11.12 13.92 10.52
CA LEU A 43 11.78 15.21 10.24
C LEU A 43 10.84 16.41 10.48
N LEU A 44 9.53 16.23 10.29
CA LEU A 44 8.51 17.26 10.54
C LEU A 44 8.05 17.35 12.02
N GLY A 45 8.84 16.82 12.96
CA GLY A 45 8.58 16.91 14.40
C GLY A 45 7.78 15.74 14.99
N GLY A 46 7.35 14.78 14.17
CA GLY A 46 6.79 13.50 14.65
C GLY A 46 5.39 13.58 15.27
N SER A 47 4.77 14.75 15.36
CA SER A 47 3.41 14.93 15.88
C SER A 47 2.36 14.19 15.05
N LEU A 48 1.18 13.89 15.61
CA LEU A 48 0.06 13.27 14.88
C LEU A 48 -0.33 14.13 13.68
N THR A 49 -0.36 15.44 13.87
CA THR A 49 -0.60 16.39 12.78
C THR A 49 0.46 16.28 11.68
N ALA A 50 1.74 16.24 12.04
CA ALA A 50 2.82 16.11 11.07
C ALA A 50 2.76 14.77 10.32
N GLN A 51 2.50 13.66 11.02
CA GLN A 51 2.35 12.35 10.40
C GLN A 51 1.12 12.29 9.48
N TRP A 52 -0.02 12.82 9.91
CA TRP A 52 -1.25 12.90 9.11
C TRP A 52 -1.03 13.71 7.83
N LEU A 53 -0.43 14.91 7.93
CA LEU A 53 -0.09 15.73 6.76
C LEU A 53 0.94 15.03 5.86
N THR A 54 1.93 14.36 6.44
CA THR A 54 2.96 13.64 5.67
C THR A 54 2.33 12.51 4.87
N VAL A 55 1.48 11.69 5.49
CA VAL A 55 0.81 10.57 4.81
C VAL A 55 -0.06 11.09 3.67
N LEU A 56 -0.84 12.15 3.90
CA LEU A 56 -1.72 12.75 2.89
C LEU A 56 -1.01 13.56 1.81
N THR A 57 0.29 13.80 1.95
CA THR A 57 1.08 14.53 0.94
C THR A 57 2.06 13.57 0.26
N ILE A 58 2.96 12.97 1.03
CA ILE A 58 4.01 12.10 0.51
C ILE A 58 3.46 10.77 0.01
N GLY A 59 2.47 10.18 0.67
CA GLY A 59 1.85 8.93 0.20
C GLY A 59 1.33 9.05 -1.23
N PRO A 60 0.47 10.04 -1.52
CA PRO A 60 0.05 10.40 -2.87
C PRO A 60 1.16 10.67 -3.87
N LEU A 61 2.18 11.47 -3.51
CA LEU A 61 3.29 11.78 -4.42
C LEU A 61 4.16 10.55 -4.69
N LEU A 62 4.36 9.68 -3.70
CA LEU A 62 5.05 8.40 -3.88
C LEU A 62 4.27 7.49 -4.84
N GLY A 63 2.95 7.58 -4.89
CA GLY A 63 2.11 6.88 -5.88
C GLY A 63 2.56 7.09 -7.31
N SER A 64 3.12 8.26 -7.63
CA SER A 64 3.71 8.53 -8.95
C SER A 64 4.97 7.74 -9.30
N PHE A 65 5.64 7.15 -8.30
CA PHE A 65 6.85 6.35 -8.48
C PHE A 65 6.60 4.86 -8.34
N ILE A 66 5.50 4.48 -7.68
CA ILE A 66 5.03 3.10 -7.53
C ILE A 66 3.78 2.94 -8.40
N THR A 67 2.60 2.94 -7.80
CA THR A 67 1.29 2.87 -8.47
C THR A 67 0.23 3.43 -7.52
N GLU A 68 -0.91 3.89 -8.06
CA GLU A 68 -2.03 4.37 -7.24
C GLU A 68 -2.52 3.32 -6.21
N PRO A 69 -2.76 2.04 -6.57
CA PRO A 69 -3.27 1.06 -5.60
C PRO A 69 -2.27 0.78 -4.47
N ALA A 70 -0.97 0.70 -4.78
CA ALA A 70 0.07 0.49 -3.75
C ALA A 70 0.16 1.69 -2.80
N ALA A 71 0.17 2.92 -3.33
CA ALA A 71 0.16 4.13 -2.52
C ALA A 71 -1.08 4.23 -1.62
N MET A 72 -2.24 3.79 -2.13
CA MET A 72 -3.48 3.68 -1.36
C MET A 72 -3.33 2.72 -0.19
N THR A 73 -2.90 1.48 -0.44
CA THR A 73 -2.72 0.48 0.63
C THR A 73 -1.73 0.95 1.69
N ILE A 74 -0.57 1.49 1.29
CA ILE A 74 0.46 1.96 2.23
C ILE A 74 -0.08 3.11 3.06
N SER A 75 -0.64 4.13 2.41
CA SER A 75 -1.12 5.34 3.10
C SER A 75 -2.28 5.01 4.02
N ALA A 76 -3.23 4.17 3.57
CA ALA A 76 -4.35 3.71 4.38
C ALA A 76 -3.88 2.86 5.58
N LEU A 77 -2.91 1.96 5.40
CA LEU A 77 -2.35 1.16 6.49
C LEU A 77 -1.62 2.03 7.53
N VAL A 78 -0.80 2.98 7.07
CA VAL A 78 -0.10 3.90 7.97
C VAL A 78 -1.12 4.74 8.73
N LEU A 79 -2.11 5.30 8.03
CA LEU A 79 -3.18 6.10 8.63
C LEU A 79 -4.03 5.27 9.62
N ALA A 80 -4.31 4.01 9.31
CA ALA A 80 -5.03 3.10 10.20
C ALA A 80 -4.34 3.01 11.56
N LYS A 81 -3.03 2.76 11.55
CA LYS A 81 -2.20 2.61 12.75
C LYS A 81 -2.05 3.92 13.53
N ILE A 82 -1.75 5.04 12.85
CA ILE A 82 -1.42 6.29 13.57
C ILE A 82 -2.64 7.12 13.95
N PHE A 83 -3.75 6.99 13.22
CA PHE A 83 -4.87 7.93 13.29
C PHE A 83 -6.20 7.24 13.62
N TYR A 84 -6.55 6.13 12.97
CA TYR A 84 -7.86 5.49 13.21
C TYR A 84 -7.93 4.77 14.56
N GLU A 85 -6.80 4.26 15.07
CA GLU A 85 -6.68 3.70 16.42
C GLU A 85 -7.00 4.71 17.54
N LEU A 86 -6.90 6.01 17.26
CA LEU A 86 -7.19 7.08 18.23
C LEU A 86 -8.68 7.39 18.36
N GLU A 87 -9.52 6.66 17.63
CA GLU A 87 -10.98 6.82 17.56
C GLU A 87 -11.44 8.26 17.20
N PRO A 88 -11.01 8.79 16.03
CA PRO A 88 -11.47 10.10 15.56
C PRO A 88 -12.97 10.11 15.28
N SER A 89 -13.57 11.30 15.19
CA SER A 89 -14.99 11.43 14.86
C SER A 89 -15.29 10.81 13.50
N GLN A 90 -16.51 10.29 13.32
CA GLN A 90 -16.93 9.68 12.08
C GLN A 90 -16.80 10.65 10.87
N LYS A 91 -17.04 11.94 11.09
CA LYS A 91 -16.85 12.98 10.07
C LYS A 91 -15.38 13.06 9.65
N PHE A 92 -14.46 13.12 10.61
CA PHE A 92 -13.05 13.27 10.31
C PHE A 92 -12.46 12.00 9.66
N LYS A 93 -12.96 10.82 10.03
CA LYS A 93 -12.65 9.53 9.38
C LYS A 93 -12.94 9.55 7.88
N TYR A 94 -14.17 9.93 7.50
CA TYR A 94 -14.58 9.92 6.08
C TYR A 94 -13.90 11.03 5.28
N VAL A 95 -13.75 12.22 5.87
CA VAL A 95 -13.04 13.32 5.23
C VAL A 95 -11.59 12.95 4.95
N THR A 96 -10.89 12.34 5.90
CA THR A 96 -9.49 11.96 5.72
C THR A 96 -9.34 10.89 4.63
N LEU A 97 -10.21 9.87 4.59
CA LEU A 97 -10.20 8.87 3.53
C LEU A 97 -10.51 9.46 2.16
N GLY A 98 -11.54 10.31 2.06
CA GLY A 98 -11.88 10.97 0.81
C GLY A 98 -10.74 11.85 0.30
N LEU A 99 -10.11 12.62 1.19
CA LEU A 99 -8.94 13.43 0.87
C LEU A 99 -7.76 12.57 0.44
N LEU A 100 -7.51 11.44 1.12
CA LEU A 100 -6.45 10.51 0.75
C LEU A 100 -6.65 9.96 -0.68
N PHE A 101 -7.85 9.50 -1.01
CA PHE A 101 -8.13 8.93 -2.34
C PHE A 101 -8.04 9.98 -3.45
N VAL A 102 -8.58 11.17 -3.22
CA VAL A 102 -8.44 12.29 -4.17
C VAL A 102 -6.97 12.66 -4.34
N ASN A 103 -6.21 12.78 -3.25
CA ASN A 103 -4.80 13.11 -3.35
C ASN A 103 -4.02 12.01 -4.10
N ILE A 104 -4.28 10.72 -3.86
CA ILE A 104 -3.60 9.62 -4.58
C ILE A 104 -3.86 9.70 -6.08
N SER A 105 -5.12 9.89 -6.47
CA SER A 105 -5.51 10.05 -7.88
C SER A 105 -4.78 11.23 -8.53
N VAL A 106 -4.75 12.38 -7.85
CA VAL A 106 -4.06 13.60 -8.30
C VAL A 106 -2.54 13.42 -8.33
N GLY A 107 -1.97 12.81 -7.30
CA GLY A 107 -0.54 12.59 -7.10
C GLY A 107 0.07 11.65 -8.14
N GLY A 108 -0.71 10.72 -8.70
CA GLY A 108 -0.30 9.82 -9.78
C GLY A 108 0.09 10.52 -11.09
N THR A 109 -0.17 11.83 -11.22
CA THR A 109 0.12 12.61 -12.44
C THR A 109 1.53 13.18 -12.55
N LEU A 110 2.43 12.94 -11.59
CA LEU A 110 3.83 13.39 -11.73
C LEU A 110 4.59 12.60 -12.81
N THR A 111 4.20 11.35 -13.06
CA THR A 111 4.82 10.48 -14.08
C THR A 111 3.77 9.95 -15.04
N HIS A 112 4.20 9.52 -16.22
CA HIS A 112 3.30 9.05 -17.28
C HIS A 112 2.83 7.60 -17.12
N PHE A 113 3.33 6.89 -16.10
CA PHE A 113 3.11 5.44 -15.94
C PHE A 113 2.40 5.06 -14.64
N ALA A 114 2.31 5.96 -13.67
CA ALA A 114 1.83 5.64 -12.33
C ALA A 114 0.31 5.58 -12.20
N ALA A 115 -0.39 6.43 -12.95
CA ALA A 115 -1.84 6.48 -12.99
C ALA A 115 -2.34 5.76 -14.25
N PRO A 116 -3.21 4.73 -14.13
CA PRO A 116 -3.90 4.14 -15.28
C PRO A 116 -4.49 5.15 -16.29
N PRO A 117 -5.14 6.26 -15.87
CA PRO A 117 -5.67 7.25 -16.81
C PRO A 117 -4.60 7.98 -17.61
N VAL A 118 -3.44 8.22 -17.00
CA VAL A 118 -2.31 8.89 -17.67
C VAL A 118 -1.63 7.92 -18.64
N LEU A 119 -1.43 6.68 -18.22
CA LEU A 119 -0.81 5.65 -19.06
C LEU A 119 -1.62 5.42 -20.35
N MET A 120 -2.95 5.39 -20.24
CA MET A 120 -3.85 5.18 -21.39
C MET A 120 -3.75 6.27 -22.46
N VAL A 121 -3.34 7.47 -22.08
CA VAL A 121 -3.19 8.60 -23.00
C VAL A 121 -1.73 8.89 -23.37
N ALA A 122 -0.76 8.35 -22.62
CA ALA A 122 0.66 8.61 -22.80
C ALA A 122 1.16 8.20 -24.19
N THR A 123 0.86 6.98 -24.65
CA THR A 123 1.26 6.53 -25.99
C THR A 123 0.49 7.28 -27.10
N PRO A 124 -0.86 7.38 -27.08
CA PRO A 124 -1.61 8.07 -28.14
C PRO A 124 -1.28 9.54 -28.30
N TRP A 125 -1.02 10.27 -27.21
CA TRP A 125 -0.73 11.70 -27.23
C TRP A 125 0.76 12.03 -27.06
N LYS A 126 1.62 11.01 -26.98
CA LYS A 126 3.08 11.11 -26.82
C LYS A 126 3.50 11.93 -25.60
N TRP A 127 2.76 11.80 -24.51
CA TRP A 127 3.08 12.49 -23.26
C TRP A 127 4.17 11.74 -22.50
N THR A 128 5.27 12.43 -22.22
CA THR A 128 6.39 11.91 -21.44
C THR A 128 6.27 12.30 -19.97
N THR A 129 7.07 11.70 -19.08
CA THR A 129 7.19 12.16 -17.68
C THR A 129 7.46 13.67 -17.59
N ALA A 130 8.30 14.21 -18.48
CA ALA A 130 8.60 15.64 -18.50
C ALA A 130 7.36 16.48 -18.83
N HIS A 131 6.51 16.05 -19.76
CA HIS A 131 5.25 16.71 -20.06
C HIS A 131 4.31 16.70 -18.85
N MET A 132 4.15 15.54 -18.23
CA MET A 132 3.30 15.36 -17.05
C MET A 132 3.74 16.27 -15.90
N LEU A 133 5.03 16.27 -15.58
CA LEU A 133 5.58 17.08 -14.50
C LEU A 133 5.39 18.60 -14.73
N THR A 134 5.61 19.07 -15.96
CA THR A 134 5.55 20.50 -16.31
C THR A 134 4.12 21.04 -16.45
N HIS A 135 3.16 20.20 -16.87
CA HIS A 135 1.80 20.64 -17.15
C HIS A 135 0.81 20.32 -16.02
N PHE A 136 0.96 19.15 -15.38
CA PHE A 136 0.09 18.65 -14.32
C PHE A 136 0.78 18.63 -12.96
N GLY A 137 2.02 18.16 -12.89
CA GLY A 137 2.71 17.79 -11.65
C GLY A 137 2.73 18.87 -10.57
N TRP A 138 3.20 20.07 -10.90
CA TRP A 138 3.26 21.17 -9.93
C TRP A 138 1.86 21.67 -9.48
N LYS A 139 0.85 21.58 -10.36
CA LYS A 139 -0.54 21.92 -10.02
C LYS A 139 -1.17 20.85 -9.12
N ALA A 140 -0.85 19.58 -9.38
CA ALA A 140 -1.24 18.46 -8.54
C ALA A 140 -0.64 18.60 -7.14
N GLU A 141 0.66 18.89 -7.04
CA GLU A 141 1.34 19.15 -5.77
C GLU A 141 0.72 20.34 -5.02
N LEU A 142 0.54 21.48 -5.68
CA LEU A 142 -0.13 22.64 -5.06
C LEU A 142 -1.57 22.32 -4.63
N GLY A 143 -2.33 21.57 -5.45
CA GLY A 143 -3.69 21.15 -5.13
C GLY A 143 -3.75 20.27 -3.88
N ILE A 144 -2.82 19.32 -3.75
CA ILE A 144 -2.66 18.47 -2.57
C ILE A 144 -2.31 19.33 -1.35
N LEU A 145 -1.36 20.26 -1.47
CA LEU A 145 -0.96 21.12 -0.36
C LEU A 145 -2.09 22.04 0.11
N ILE A 146 -2.81 22.67 -0.83
CA ILE A 146 -3.93 23.57 -0.52
C ILE A 146 -5.08 22.79 0.13
N SER A 147 -5.46 21.65 -0.44
CA SER A 147 -6.53 20.81 0.12
C SER A 147 -6.17 20.31 1.52
N ASN A 148 -4.95 19.78 1.71
CA ASN A 148 -4.45 19.36 3.01
C ASN A 148 -4.45 20.50 4.04
N ALA A 149 -4.02 21.70 3.65
CA ALA A 149 -4.04 22.88 4.51
C ALA A 149 -5.48 23.28 4.89
N MET A 150 -6.42 23.29 3.94
CA MET A 150 -7.83 23.60 4.20
C MET A 150 -8.44 22.62 5.20
N TYR A 151 -8.26 21.32 5.00
CA TYR A 151 -8.80 20.31 5.90
C TYR A 151 -8.11 20.32 7.27
N PHE A 152 -6.81 20.57 7.32
CA PHE A 152 -6.10 20.82 8.57
C PHE A 152 -6.72 21.98 9.36
N LEU A 153 -6.95 23.13 8.72
CA LEU A 153 -7.54 24.30 9.37
C LEU A 153 -8.97 24.03 9.87
N MET A 154 -9.75 23.25 9.12
CA MET A 154 -11.11 22.85 9.49
C MET A 154 -11.14 21.94 10.72
N PHE A 155 -10.21 20.97 10.82
CA PHE A 155 -10.19 19.96 11.89
C PHE A 155 -9.10 20.18 12.95
N ARG A 156 -8.42 21.34 12.97
CA ARG A 156 -7.29 21.63 13.88
C ARG A 156 -7.59 21.38 15.36
N LYS A 157 -8.83 21.66 15.81
CA LYS A 157 -9.25 21.46 17.21
C LYS A 157 -9.38 19.98 17.54
N GLU A 158 -9.87 19.18 16.60
CA GLU A 158 -10.01 17.73 16.76
C GLU A 158 -8.64 17.06 16.72
N LEU A 159 -7.76 17.47 15.79
CA LEU A 159 -6.37 17.01 15.73
C LEU A 159 -5.60 17.30 17.03
N ALA A 160 -5.74 18.49 17.60
CA ALA A 160 -5.10 18.83 18.87
C ALA A 160 -5.57 17.91 20.02
N ARG A 161 -6.87 17.57 20.07
CA ARG A 161 -7.40 16.62 21.06
C ARG A 161 -6.86 15.20 20.86
N LEU A 162 -6.67 14.78 19.61
CA LEU A 162 -6.15 13.44 19.29
C LEU A 162 -4.63 13.35 19.53
N GLU A 163 -3.89 14.46 19.44
CA GLU A 163 -2.45 14.49 19.73
C GLU A 163 -2.15 14.05 21.17
N GLU A 164 -2.95 14.49 22.15
CA GLU A 164 -2.80 14.08 23.56
C GLU A 164 -2.93 12.56 23.71
N LYS A 165 -3.92 11.95 23.04
CA LYS A 165 -4.08 10.48 23.01
C LYS A 165 -2.94 9.80 22.26
N SER A 166 -2.50 10.38 21.13
CA SER A 166 -1.43 9.85 20.29
C SER A 166 -0.09 9.80 21.02
N MET A 167 0.22 10.81 21.82
CA MET A 167 1.41 10.84 22.67
C MET A 167 1.47 9.63 23.61
N LEU A 168 0.34 9.27 24.23
CA LEU A 168 0.25 8.10 25.12
C LEU A 168 0.42 6.77 24.35
N VAL A 169 -0.21 6.64 23.17
CA VAL A 169 -0.09 5.43 22.34
C VAL A 169 1.34 5.27 21.80
N ARG A 170 1.95 6.34 21.29
CA ARG A 170 3.34 6.29 20.79
C ARG A 170 4.35 5.97 21.89
N LEU A 171 4.13 6.48 23.09
CA LEU A 171 4.96 6.13 24.24
C LEU A 171 4.88 4.62 24.50
N LYS A 172 3.68 4.03 24.44
CA LYS A 172 3.45 2.58 24.55
C LYS A 172 4.14 1.79 23.42
N ASP A 173 4.01 2.23 22.17
CA ASP A 173 4.61 1.56 21.00
C ASP A 173 6.14 1.63 20.98
N GLU A 174 6.73 2.79 21.29
CA GLU A 174 8.18 2.94 21.40
C GLU A 174 8.73 2.01 22.49
N ILE A 175 7.95 1.82 23.54
CA ILE A 175 8.26 0.89 24.61
C ILE A 175 8.15 -0.56 24.16
N GLN A 176 7.16 -0.91 23.34
CA GLN A 176 7.07 -2.24 22.79
C GLN A 176 8.22 -2.54 21.81
N GLU A 177 8.55 -1.65 20.88
CA GLU A 177 9.63 -1.88 19.90
C GLU A 177 11.03 -1.93 20.53
N LYS A 178 11.30 -1.07 21.52
CA LYS A 178 12.66 -0.86 22.06
C LYS A 178 13.00 -1.88 23.15
N TYR A 179 12.00 -2.41 23.84
CA TYR A 179 12.17 -3.36 24.95
C TYR A 179 11.74 -4.80 24.60
N PHE A 180 10.87 -5.01 23.60
CA PHE A 180 10.44 -6.32 23.11
C PHE A 180 10.87 -6.55 21.65
N LYS A 181 12.18 -6.68 21.40
CA LYS A 181 12.63 -7.09 20.07
C LYS A 181 12.20 -8.53 19.80
N ARG A 182 11.37 -8.71 18.77
CA ARG A 182 10.86 -9.99 18.25
C ARG A 182 11.96 -11.06 18.09
N MET A 183 13.14 -10.63 17.64
CA MET A 183 14.31 -11.48 17.42
C MET A 183 14.90 -12.08 18.71
N ASP A 184 14.88 -11.35 19.83
CA ASP A 184 15.39 -11.85 21.12
C ASP A 184 14.45 -12.89 21.74
N MET A 185 13.14 -12.72 21.52
CA MET A 185 12.12 -13.65 21.99
C MET A 185 12.10 -14.95 21.19
N ASP A 186 12.18 -14.85 19.86
CA ASP A 186 12.18 -16.02 18.97
C ASP A 186 13.46 -16.86 19.11
N ALA A 187 14.63 -16.22 19.23
CA ALA A 187 15.91 -16.92 19.43
C ALA A 187 15.93 -17.68 20.78
N ARG A 188 15.40 -17.06 21.84
CA ARG A 188 15.28 -17.69 23.16
C ARG A 188 14.25 -18.81 23.18
N PHE A 189 13.16 -18.67 22.42
CA PHE A 189 12.20 -19.75 22.29
C PHE A 189 12.77 -20.92 21.48
N GLN A 190 13.63 -20.66 20.47
CA GLN A 190 14.33 -21.74 19.77
C GLN A 190 15.32 -22.49 20.66
N GLU A 191 16.07 -21.80 21.52
CA GLU A 191 16.91 -22.45 22.55
C GLU A 191 16.04 -23.37 23.44
N PHE A 192 14.86 -22.90 23.81
CA PHE A 192 13.89 -23.66 24.60
C PHE A 192 13.34 -24.89 23.86
N VAL A 193 12.93 -24.78 22.60
CA VAL A 193 12.49 -25.94 21.79
C VAL A 193 13.60 -26.98 21.65
N THR A 194 14.84 -26.53 21.45
CA THR A 194 16.00 -27.43 21.33
C THR A 194 16.28 -28.17 22.63
N ALA A 195 16.03 -27.53 23.79
CA ALA A 195 16.16 -28.18 25.09
C ALA A 195 15.09 -29.26 25.32
N VAL A 196 13.86 -29.05 24.81
CA VAL A 196 12.73 -29.98 24.95
C VAL A 196 12.84 -31.18 23.99
N ASP A 197 13.37 -31.00 22.78
CA ASP A 197 13.59 -32.08 21.81
C ASP A 197 14.59 -33.15 22.32
N GLY A 198 15.40 -32.80 23.33
CA GLY A 198 16.34 -33.71 23.99
C GLY A 198 15.75 -34.58 25.11
N GLU A 199 14.52 -34.32 25.59
CA GLU A 199 13.90 -35.05 26.71
C GLU A 199 12.78 -35.98 26.21
N GLN A 200 12.93 -37.29 26.44
CA GLN A 200 11.90 -38.29 26.13
C GLN A 200 10.78 -38.25 27.20
N GLY A 201 9.72 -37.47 26.95
CA GLY A 201 8.54 -37.38 27.82
C GLY A 201 7.21 -37.75 27.12
N THR A 202 6.18 -38.05 27.90
CA THR A 202 4.79 -38.22 27.39
C THR A 202 4.23 -36.87 26.94
N PHE A 203 3.37 -36.83 25.90
CA PHE A 203 2.76 -35.59 25.36
C PHE A 203 2.21 -34.62 26.43
N VAL A 204 1.56 -35.15 27.47
CA VAL A 204 1.00 -34.35 28.58
C VAL A 204 2.10 -33.73 29.46
N ALA A 205 3.16 -34.48 29.75
CA ALA A 205 4.28 -33.99 30.54
C ALA A 205 5.07 -32.91 29.78
N ILE A 206 5.21 -33.08 28.46
CA ILE A 206 5.85 -32.10 27.59
C ILE A 206 5.04 -30.79 27.56
N ASP A 207 3.71 -30.86 27.42
CA ASP A 207 2.86 -29.65 27.43
C ASP A 207 2.90 -28.92 28.78
N GLU A 208 2.81 -29.64 29.90
CA GLU A 208 2.93 -29.04 31.24
C GLU A 208 4.30 -28.36 31.46
N GLN A 209 5.37 -29.02 31.01
CA GLN A 209 6.73 -28.47 31.10
C GLN A 209 6.89 -27.23 30.22
N ILE A 210 6.24 -27.21 29.05
CA ILE A 210 6.22 -26.04 28.18
C ILE A 210 5.46 -24.88 28.81
N GLN A 211 4.28 -25.11 29.37
CA GLN A 211 3.52 -24.04 30.03
C GLN A 211 4.30 -23.48 31.23
N LYS A 212 4.94 -24.35 32.02
CA LYS A 212 5.74 -23.93 33.18
C LYS A 212 6.94 -23.08 32.76
N MET A 213 7.71 -23.51 31.77
CA MET A 213 8.86 -22.75 31.28
C MET A 213 8.45 -21.46 30.54
N ALA A 214 7.33 -21.48 29.82
CA ALA A 214 6.76 -20.27 29.22
C ALA A 214 6.37 -19.26 30.32
N GLU A 215 5.74 -19.70 31.40
CA GLU A 215 5.37 -18.82 32.51
C GLU A 215 6.61 -18.30 33.27
N GLU A 216 7.65 -19.11 33.42
CA GLU A 216 8.93 -18.65 33.97
C GLU A 216 9.60 -17.59 33.06
N ALA A 217 9.59 -17.81 31.73
CA ALA A 217 10.08 -16.84 30.77
C ALA A 217 9.28 -15.54 30.83
N ARG A 218 7.95 -15.65 30.88
CA ARG A 218 7.01 -14.53 31.05
C ARG A 218 7.36 -13.73 32.30
N GLN A 219 7.40 -14.35 33.48
CA GLN A 219 7.70 -13.68 34.74
C GLN A 219 9.09 -13.01 34.76
N ARG A 220 10.10 -13.63 34.15
CA ARG A 220 11.45 -13.04 34.04
C ARG A 220 11.46 -11.79 33.17
N LEU A 221 10.76 -11.84 32.05
CA LEU A 221 10.62 -10.71 31.13
C LEU A 221 9.77 -9.60 31.77
N GLU A 222 8.68 -9.95 32.45
CA GLU A 222 7.84 -9.01 33.21
C GLU A 222 8.68 -8.26 34.25
N LYS A 223 9.45 -8.97 35.10
CA LYS A 223 10.35 -8.36 36.10
C LYS A 223 11.41 -7.45 35.49
N ARG A 224 11.89 -7.77 34.28
CA ARG A 224 12.97 -7.00 33.63
C ARG A 224 12.45 -5.74 32.97
N TYR A 225 11.29 -5.83 32.31
CA TYR A 225 10.80 -4.77 31.46
C TYR A 225 9.72 -3.93 32.13
N ILE A 226 8.72 -4.51 32.83
CA ILE A 226 7.59 -3.77 33.40
C ILE A 226 8.01 -2.61 34.31
N PRO A 227 8.96 -2.77 35.26
CA PRO A 227 9.38 -1.66 36.12
C PRO A 227 9.95 -0.46 35.34
N GLN A 228 10.67 -0.72 34.24
CA GLN A 228 11.25 0.32 33.37
C GLN A 228 10.17 1.09 32.59
N LEU A 229 8.98 0.49 32.44
CA LEU A 229 7.84 1.08 31.73
C LEU A 229 6.96 1.90 32.68
N ILE A 230 6.78 1.43 33.93
CA ILE A 230 6.06 2.13 35.00
C ILE A 230 6.80 3.42 35.40
N GLU A 231 8.14 3.39 35.49
CA GLU A 231 8.96 4.56 35.83
C GLU A 231 8.82 5.72 34.82
N LYS A 232 8.36 5.44 33.60
CA LYS A 232 8.05 6.45 32.56
C LYS A 232 6.63 7.02 32.63
N GLY A 233 5.87 6.70 33.68
CA GLY A 233 4.54 7.28 33.94
C GLY A 233 3.39 6.62 33.17
N ILE A 234 3.52 5.34 32.84
CA ILE A 234 2.50 4.59 32.07
C ILE A 234 1.63 3.80 33.01
N ASP A 235 0.34 3.72 32.67
CA ASP A 235 -0.64 2.89 33.37
C ASP A 235 -0.20 1.43 33.43
N GLU A 236 -0.08 0.90 34.65
CA GLU A 236 0.40 -0.45 34.94
C GLU A 236 -0.49 -1.53 34.31
N GLY A 237 -1.81 -1.32 34.27
CA GLY A 237 -2.77 -2.26 33.69
C GLY A 237 -2.61 -2.41 32.18
N LEU A 238 -2.40 -1.30 31.48
CA LEU A 238 -2.15 -1.28 30.03
C LEU A 238 -0.83 -1.98 29.65
N VAL A 239 0.21 -1.84 30.46
CA VAL A 239 1.51 -2.51 30.24
C VAL A 239 1.37 -4.02 30.39
N GLN A 240 0.73 -4.48 31.46
CA GLN A 240 0.53 -5.91 31.72
C GLN A 240 -0.32 -6.59 30.63
N GLN A 241 -1.41 -5.95 30.21
CA GLN A 241 -2.29 -6.48 29.16
C GLN A 241 -1.56 -6.63 27.82
N ALA A 242 -0.84 -5.59 27.40
CA ALA A 242 -0.14 -5.57 26.12
C ALA A 242 1.03 -6.56 26.08
N PHE A 243 1.72 -6.73 27.21
CA PHE A 243 2.76 -7.74 27.38
C PHE A 243 2.18 -9.15 27.19
N GLY A 244 1.09 -9.46 27.89
CA GLY A 244 0.48 -10.80 27.88
C GLY A 244 0.01 -11.21 26.48
N GLN A 245 -0.69 -10.31 25.78
CA GLN A 245 -1.13 -10.56 24.40
C GLN A 245 0.05 -10.90 23.47
N ARG A 246 1.14 -10.12 23.55
CA ARG A 246 2.30 -10.33 22.68
C ARG A 246 3.07 -11.61 23.00
N PHE A 247 3.19 -11.95 24.27
CA PHE A 247 3.84 -13.19 24.70
C PHE A 247 3.11 -14.42 24.16
N GLU A 248 1.78 -14.44 24.23
CA GLU A 248 0.95 -15.54 23.72
C GLU A 248 1.05 -15.71 22.19
N GLU A 249 1.06 -14.61 21.43
CA GLU A 249 1.28 -14.65 19.98
C GLU A 249 2.61 -15.31 19.60
N ILE A 250 3.68 -14.95 20.33
CA ILE A 250 5.03 -15.49 20.12
C ILE A 250 5.06 -16.97 20.48
N LYS A 251 4.52 -17.35 21.65
CA LYS A 251 4.42 -18.75 22.11
C LYS A 251 3.71 -19.62 21.07
N LEU A 252 2.56 -19.18 20.59
CA LEU A 252 1.76 -19.91 19.62
C LEU A 252 2.51 -20.12 18.30
N ARG A 253 3.17 -19.07 17.77
CA ARG A 253 3.96 -19.16 16.54
C ARG A 253 5.12 -20.13 16.69
N ALA A 254 5.80 -20.09 17.83
CA ALA A 254 6.99 -20.88 18.03
C ALA A 254 6.66 -22.36 18.34
N MET A 255 5.54 -22.64 19.02
CA MET A 255 4.98 -24.01 19.11
C MET A 255 4.60 -24.57 17.74
N ARG A 256 3.98 -23.78 16.85
CA ARG A 256 3.68 -24.21 15.48
C ARG A 256 4.92 -24.59 14.68
N ARG A 257 6.05 -23.90 14.92
CA ARG A 257 7.31 -24.12 14.19
C ARG A 257 8.12 -25.29 14.75
N GLY A 258 8.16 -25.44 16.07
CA GLY A 258 8.99 -26.44 16.75
C GLY A 258 8.27 -27.73 17.09
N LEU A 259 7.04 -27.65 17.61
CA LEU A 259 6.30 -28.76 18.20
C LEU A 259 4.83 -28.76 17.75
N PRO A 260 4.54 -28.85 16.43
CA PRO A 260 3.18 -28.73 15.91
C PRO A 260 2.24 -29.81 16.47
N THR A 261 2.77 -30.99 16.81
CA THR A 261 2.01 -32.13 17.35
C THR A 261 1.35 -31.84 18.70
N LEU A 262 1.83 -30.86 19.47
CA LEU A 262 1.26 -30.49 20.77
C LEU A 262 0.05 -29.56 20.67
N LEU A 263 -0.16 -28.92 19.52
CA LEU A 263 -1.31 -28.04 19.32
C LEU A 263 -2.58 -28.85 19.02
N PRO A 264 -3.79 -28.36 19.30
CA PRO A 264 -5.04 -29.00 18.86
C PRO A 264 -5.08 -29.16 17.33
N ASP A 265 -5.76 -30.19 16.79
CA ASP A 265 -5.78 -30.51 15.35
C ASP A 265 -6.11 -29.31 14.44
N GLU A 266 -7.02 -28.43 14.87
CA GLU A 266 -7.37 -27.17 14.21
C GLU A 266 -6.21 -26.18 14.06
N GLN A 267 -5.16 -26.34 14.88
CA GLN A 267 -3.98 -25.49 14.96
C GLN A 267 -2.70 -26.20 14.45
N ARG A 268 -2.77 -27.49 14.05
CA ARG A 268 -1.66 -28.35 13.57
C ARG A 268 -1.36 -28.26 12.07
N GLY A 269 -2.25 -27.68 11.26
CA GLY A 269 -2.09 -27.60 9.80
C GLY A 269 -0.80 -26.87 9.36
N GLN A 270 -0.40 -27.01 8.09
CA GLN A 270 0.68 -26.21 7.52
C GLN A 270 0.36 -24.74 7.77
N PHE A 271 1.11 -24.10 8.66
CA PHE A 271 0.81 -22.74 9.10
C PHE A 271 1.06 -21.79 7.92
N ASN A 272 0.02 -21.59 7.11
CA ASN A 272 -0.14 -20.37 6.34
C ASN A 272 -0.47 -19.29 7.36
N ASP A 273 0.57 -18.67 7.90
CA ASP A 273 0.45 -17.48 8.74
C ASP A 273 -0.57 -16.54 8.09
N PRO A 274 -1.78 -16.36 8.66
CA PRO A 274 -2.75 -15.43 8.09
C PRO A 274 -2.20 -14.00 8.12
N ASP A 275 -1.23 -13.76 9.00
CA ASP A 275 -0.44 -12.55 9.12
C ASP A 275 0.89 -12.65 8.36
N TRP A 276 1.09 -13.63 7.46
CA TRP A 276 2.31 -13.74 6.64
C TRP A 276 2.60 -12.40 5.97
N ASP A 277 1.54 -11.80 5.42
CA ASP A 277 1.64 -10.52 4.73
C ASP A 277 1.76 -9.31 5.67
N GLN A 278 1.48 -9.51 6.97
CA GLN A 278 1.53 -8.49 8.03
C GLN A 278 2.79 -8.59 8.90
N ARG A 279 3.76 -9.47 8.58
CA ARG A 279 5.00 -9.61 9.35
C ARG A 279 5.77 -8.29 9.42
N ASP A 280 6.40 -8.02 10.57
CA ASP A 280 7.26 -6.86 10.84
C ASP A 280 8.77 -7.16 10.74
N ASP A 281 9.15 -8.35 10.25
CA ASP A 281 10.57 -8.73 10.16
C ASP A 281 11.34 -7.84 9.19
N PRO A 282 12.56 -7.39 9.52
CA PRO A 282 13.34 -6.53 8.66
C PRO A 282 13.63 -7.23 7.33
N VAL A 283 13.34 -6.55 6.23
CA VAL A 283 13.70 -7.02 4.88
C VAL A 283 15.18 -6.69 4.65
N PRO A 284 16.03 -7.67 4.29
CA PRO A 284 17.43 -7.42 3.93
C PRO A 284 17.53 -6.38 2.80
N MET A 285 18.40 -5.38 2.97
CA MET A 285 18.53 -4.25 2.03
C MET A 285 18.82 -4.69 0.60
N TRP A 286 19.62 -5.75 0.42
CA TRP A 286 19.94 -6.28 -0.90
C TRP A 286 18.70 -6.82 -1.65
N ILE A 287 17.71 -7.37 -0.92
CA ILE A 287 16.45 -7.82 -1.50
C ILE A 287 15.65 -6.61 -2.00
N THR A 288 15.57 -5.55 -1.19
CA THR A 288 14.93 -4.30 -1.59
C THR A 288 15.58 -3.70 -2.84
N ILE A 289 16.93 -3.69 -2.91
CA ILE A 289 17.67 -3.22 -4.09
C ILE A 289 17.30 -4.01 -5.34
N VAL A 290 17.19 -5.34 -5.25
CA VAL A 290 16.77 -6.19 -6.38
C VAL A 290 15.35 -5.85 -6.84
N HIS A 291 14.40 -5.60 -5.92
CA HIS A 291 13.04 -5.20 -6.30
C HIS A 291 13.01 -3.86 -7.02
N VAL A 292 13.73 -2.86 -6.47
CA VAL A 292 13.85 -1.54 -7.08
C VAL A 292 14.50 -1.63 -8.45
N PHE A 293 15.50 -2.51 -8.62
CA PHE A 293 16.11 -2.79 -9.92
C PHE A 293 15.09 -3.35 -10.93
N PHE A 294 14.32 -4.38 -10.58
CA PHE A 294 13.32 -4.94 -11.50
C PHE A 294 12.19 -3.96 -11.83
N MET A 295 11.81 -3.11 -10.87
CA MET A 295 10.87 -2.02 -11.09
C MET A 295 11.42 -0.99 -12.08
N ALA A 296 12.64 -0.49 -11.85
CA ALA A 296 13.30 0.45 -12.76
C ALA A 296 13.52 -0.16 -14.15
N TRP A 297 13.94 -1.42 -14.23
CA TRP A 297 14.07 -2.17 -15.48
C TRP A 297 12.75 -2.22 -16.25
N THR A 298 11.64 -2.53 -15.57
CA THR A 298 10.30 -2.58 -16.17
C THR A 298 9.89 -1.22 -16.71
N ILE A 299 10.11 -0.14 -15.94
CA ILE A 299 9.80 1.24 -16.35
C ILE A 299 10.63 1.66 -17.57
N LEU A 300 11.94 1.43 -17.55
CA LEU A 300 12.83 1.79 -18.66
C LEU A 300 12.50 1.03 -19.95
N ASN A 301 11.97 -0.19 -19.81
CA ASN A 301 11.59 -1.04 -20.93
C ASN A 301 10.07 -1.07 -21.17
N ALA A 302 9.30 -0.08 -20.69
CA ALA A 302 7.83 -0.10 -20.72
C ALA A 302 7.21 -0.30 -22.12
N HIS A 303 7.93 0.09 -23.18
CA HIS A 303 7.50 -0.09 -24.57
C HIS A 303 7.90 -1.46 -25.19
N HIS A 304 8.62 -2.29 -24.45
CA HIS A 304 9.22 -3.54 -24.93
C HIS A 304 8.77 -4.73 -24.06
N PRO A 305 7.57 -5.31 -24.31
CA PRO A 305 7.07 -6.46 -23.57
C PRO A 305 7.98 -7.68 -23.65
N GLN A 306 8.76 -7.79 -24.73
CA GLN A 306 9.76 -8.85 -24.90
C GLN A 306 10.91 -8.77 -23.88
N LEU A 307 11.08 -7.62 -23.22
CA LEU A 307 12.12 -7.41 -22.19
C LEU A 307 11.55 -7.45 -20.78
N PHE A 308 10.42 -6.77 -20.51
CA PHE A 308 9.89 -6.72 -19.15
C PHE A 308 9.13 -8.00 -18.75
N ILE A 309 8.53 -8.75 -19.69
CA ILE A 309 7.84 -10.01 -19.35
C ILE A 309 8.84 -11.07 -18.91
N PRO A 310 9.93 -11.36 -19.64
CA PRO A 310 10.98 -12.26 -19.14
C PRO A 310 11.62 -11.73 -17.85
N GLY A 311 11.80 -10.41 -17.72
CA GLY A 311 12.24 -9.78 -16.48
C GLY A 311 11.33 -10.13 -15.29
N MET A 312 10.01 -10.07 -15.48
CA MET A 312 9.03 -10.48 -14.48
C MET A 312 9.14 -11.97 -14.15
N LEU A 313 9.35 -12.85 -15.13
CA LEU A 313 9.53 -14.28 -14.87
C LEU A 313 10.79 -14.57 -14.03
N ILE A 314 11.89 -13.87 -14.31
CA ILE A 314 13.12 -13.93 -13.51
C ILE A 314 12.84 -13.40 -12.10
N PHE A 315 12.10 -12.30 -11.98
CA PHE A 315 11.70 -11.75 -10.68
C PHE A 315 10.85 -12.73 -9.87
N LEU A 316 9.91 -13.44 -10.50
CA LEU A 316 9.11 -14.47 -9.82
C LEU A 316 9.98 -15.63 -9.33
N ALA A 317 10.97 -16.06 -10.13
CA ALA A 317 11.94 -17.06 -9.70
C ALA A 317 12.80 -16.54 -8.52
N PHE A 318 13.22 -15.28 -8.57
CA PHE A 318 13.92 -14.63 -7.46
C PHE A 318 13.06 -14.60 -6.18
N SER A 319 11.80 -14.16 -6.28
CA SER A 319 10.85 -14.11 -5.17
C SER A 319 10.60 -15.50 -4.58
N GLN A 320 10.54 -16.52 -5.44
CA GLN A 320 10.44 -17.91 -5.04
C GLN A 320 11.64 -18.38 -4.19
N VAL A 321 12.87 -18.04 -4.60
CA VAL A 321 14.11 -18.41 -3.89
C VAL A 321 14.25 -17.66 -2.57
N THR A 322 13.73 -16.43 -2.51
CA THR A 322 13.86 -15.52 -1.36
C THR A 322 12.58 -15.39 -0.53
N ARG A 323 11.66 -16.35 -0.68
CA ARG A 323 10.43 -16.51 0.12
C ARG A 323 10.60 -16.24 1.62
N PRO A 324 11.67 -16.68 2.31
CA PRO A 324 11.82 -16.42 3.74
C PRO A 324 11.81 -14.94 4.15
N PHE A 325 12.12 -14.04 3.22
CA PHE A 325 12.23 -12.60 3.47
C PHE A 325 11.09 -11.78 2.84
N GLN A 326 10.14 -12.44 2.16
CA GLN A 326 9.13 -11.78 1.32
C GLN A 326 7.71 -12.27 1.61
N ASN A 327 6.75 -11.41 1.27
CA ASN A 327 5.35 -11.77 1.23
C ASN A 327 5.01 -12.55 -0.03
N ARG A 328 3.79 -13.08 -0.07
CA ARG A 328 3.28 -13.70 -1.31
C ARG A 328 3.13 -12.61 -2.37
N VAL A 329 3.55 -12.92 -3.58
CA VAL A 329 3.26 -12.05 -4.73
C VAL A 329 1.80 -12.30 -5.11
N ASP A 330 0.90 -11.42 -4.69
CA ASP A 330 -0.50 -11.46 -5.10
C ASP A 330 -0.66 -10.84 -6.49
N LEU A 331 -0.87 -11.70 -7.48
CA LEU A 331 -1.10 -11.28 -8.86
C LEU A 331 -2.57 -10.95 -9.12
N LYS A 332 -3.50 -11.31 -8.23
CA LYS A 332 -4.94 -11.19 -8.51
C LYS A 332 -5.37 -9.75 -8.76
N PRO A 333 -5.05 -8.75 -7.92
CA PRO A 333 -5.44 -7.36 -8.18
C PRO A 333 -4.81 -6.84 -9.49
N ALA A 334 -3.53 -7.13 -9.71
CA ALA A 334 -2.81 -6.72 -10.91
C ALA A 334 -3.40 -7.32 -12.18
N LEU A 335 -3.76 -8.61 -12.16
CA LEU A 335 -4.40 -9.30 -13.27
C LEU A 335 -5.83 -8.80 -13.50
N MET A 336 -6.61 -8.53 -12.45
CA MET A 336 -7.96 -7.97 -12.61
C MET A 336 -7.92 -6.61 -13.31
N VAL A 337 -7.02 -5.72 -12.88
CA VAL A 337 -6.80 -4.44 -13.56
C VAL A 337 -6.29 -4.66 -14.99
N GLY A 338 -5.32 -5.55 -15.19
CA GLY A 338 -4.81 -5.89 -16.52
C GLY A 338 -5.88 -6.42 -17.48
N PHE A 339 -6.77 -7.30 -17.02
CA PHE A 339 -7.88 -7.82 -17.81
C PHE A 339 -8.92 -6.74 -18.09
N PHE A 340 -9.20 -5.87 -17.12
CA PHE A 340 -10.07 -4.73 -17.31
C PHE A 340 -9.51 -3.81 -18.41
N LEU A 341 -8.26 -3.38 -18.30
CA LEU A 341 -7.59 -2.53 -19.28
C LEU A 341 -7.47 -3.24 -20.65
N GLY A 342 -7.15 -4.53 -20.68
CA GLY A 342 -7.12 -5.32 -21.92
C GLY A 342 -8.49 -5.40 -22.58
N GLY A 343 -9.55 -5.64 -21.81
CA GLY A 343 -10.94 -5.59 -22.27
C GLY A 343 -11.31 -4.21 -22.80
N LEU A 344 -10.78 -3.15 -22.18
CA LEU A 344 -10.97 -1.77 -22.57
C LEU A 344 -10.30 -1.45 -23.90
N VAL A 345 -9.07 -1.89 -24.14
CA VAL A 345 -8.42 -1.68 -25.45
C VAL A 345 -9.15 -2.49 -26.54
N ILE A 346 -9.64 -3.69 -26.24
CA ILE A 346 -10.42 -4.51 -27.19
C ILE A 346 -11.76 -3.84 -27.53
N HIS A 347 -12.58 -3.52 -26.53
CA HIS A 347 -13.97 -3.07 -26.73
C HIS A 347 -14.07 -1.56 -26.86
N GLY A 348 -13.27 -0.79 -26.14
CA GLY A 348 -13.28 0.66 -26.19
C GLY A 348 -13.00 1.18 -27.60
N GLY A 349 -12.07 0.55 -28.34
CA GLY A 349 -11.79 0.96 -29.72
C GLY A 349 -12.97 0.80 -30.69
N VAL A 350 -14.00 0.01 -30.36
CA VAL A 350 -15.27 -0.06 -31.13
C VAL A 350 -16.34 0.92 -30.63
N GLN A 351 -16.12 1.63 -29.52
CA GLN A 351 -17.08 2.56 -28.92
C GLN A 351 -16.90 4.02 -29.34
N GLY A 352 -15.91 4.33 -30.18
CA GLY A 352 -15.66 5.72 -30.61
C GLY A 352 -16.84 6.40 -31.31
N TRP A 353 -17.74 5.65 -31.95
CA TRP A 353 -18.83 6.20 -32.79
C TRP A 353 -19.85 7.06 -32.02
N TRP A 354 -20.15 6.73 -30.76
CA TRP A 354 -21.10 7.49 -29.94
C TRP A 354 -20.40 8.47 -28.99
N ILE A 355 -19.16 8.19 -28.58
CA ILE A 355 -18.40 9.02 -27.64
C ILE A 355 -17.82 10.25 -28.33
N ALA A 356 -17.27 10.08 -29.54
CA ALA A 356 -16.66 11.19 -30.29
C ALA A 356 -17.60 12.40 -30.47
N PRO A 357 -18.88 12.25 -30.86
CA PRO A 357 -19.78 13.40 -30.96
C PRO A 357 -20.17 13.99 -29.61
N ILE A 358 -20.15 13.23 -28.51
CA ILE A 358 -20.46 13.76 -27.17
C ILE A 358 -19.29 14.61 -26.66
N LEU A 359 -18.08 14.04 -26.65
CA LEU A 359 -16.89 14.73 -26.12
C LEU A 359 -16.41 15.86 -27.04
N GLY A 360 -16.54 15.71 -28.36
CA GLY A 360 -16.10 16.71 -29.34
C GLY A 360 -16.96 17.98 -29.38
N ASN A 361 -18.18 17.94 -28.84
CA ASN A 361 -19.07 19.10 -28.78
C ASN A 361 -18.96 19.90 -27.47
N LEU A 362 -18.21 19.41 -26.49
CA LEU A 362 -18.05 20.09 -25.21
C LEU A 362 -16.89 21.08 -25.26
N SER A 363 -17.13 22.30 -24.77
CA SER A 363 -16.06 23.25 -24.45
C SER A 363 -15.32 22.82 -23.18
N GLU A 364 -14.19 23.47 -22.88
CA GLU A 364 -13.28 23.07 -21.79
C GLU A 364 -13.97 22.90 -20.43
N VAL A 365 -14.74 23.89 -19.97
CA VAL A 365 -15.36 23.82 -18.63
C VAL A 365 -16.40 22.70 -18.51
N PRO A 366 -17.39 22.58 -19.41
CA PRO A 366 -18.32 21.44 -19.42
C PRO A 366 -17.62 20.08 -19.55
N LEU A 367 -16.56 20.00 -20.35
CA LEU A 367 -15.80 18.77 -20.54
C LEU A 367 -15.08 18.37 -19.25
N MET A 368 -14.45 19.30 -18.54
CA MET A 368 -13.79 19.03 -17.27
C MET A 368 -14.77 18.49 -16.24
N LEU A 369 -15.87 19.23 -16.02
CA LEU A 369 -16.88 18.87 -15.02
C LEU A 369 -17.58 17.55 -15.39
N GLY A 370 -17.94 17.38 -16.66
CA GLY A 370 -18.52 16.15 -17.16
C GLY A 370 -17.58 14.96 -16.95
N THR A 371 -16.29 15.14 -17.26
CA THR A 371 -15.28 14.10 -17.05
C THR A 371 -15.08 13.77 -15.57
N THR A 372 -15.01 14.77 -14.68
CA THR A 372 -14.92 14.55 -13.23
C THR A 372 -16.11 13.77 -12.69
N ILE A 373 -17.34 14.14 -13.07
CA ILE A 373 -18.55 13.45 -12.62
C ILE A 373 -18.58 12.04 -13.17
N LEU A 374 -18.38 11.85 -14.48
CA LEU A 374 -18.39 10.52 -15.09
C LEU A 374 -17.33 9.60 -14.47
N THR A 375 -16.17 10.14 -14.12
CA THR A 375 -15.10 9.39 -13.46
C THR A 375 -15.38 9.11 -11.98
N ALA A 376 -16.19 9.90 -11.29
CA ALA A 376 -16.63 9.54 -9.94
C ALA A 376 -17.56 8.31 -9.93
N PHE A 377 -18.24 8.03 -11.06
CA PHE A 377 -19.10 6.85 -11.20
C PHE A 377 -18.44 5.71 -11.98
N ASN A 378 -17.43 5.99 -12.82
CA ASN A 378 -16.79 5.04 -13.72
C ASN A 378 -15.27 5.05 -13.55
N ASP A 379 -14.58 4.04 -14.05
CA ASP A 379 -13.12 3.99 -13.94
C ASP A 379 -12.42 5.14 -14.69
N ASN A 380 -11.40 5.72 -14.08
CA ASN A 380 -10.66 6.86 -14.62
C ASN A 380 -9.89 6.52 -15.91
N ALA A 381 -9.40 5.29 -16.05
CA ALA A 381 -8.71 4.81 -17.25
C ALA A 381 -9.68 4.65 -18.43
N ALA A 382 -10.95 4.34 -18.15
CA ALA A 382 -11.97 4.21 -19.19
C ALA A 382 -12.25 5.53 -19.87
N ILE A 383 -12.57 6.58 -19.11
CA ILE A 383 -12.94 7.88 -19.69
C ILE A 383 -11.77 8.51 -20.46
N THR A 384 -10.55 8.38 -19.94
CA THR A 384 -9.35 8.90 -20.59
C THR A 384 -9.01 8.14 -21.87
N PHE A 385 -9.04 6.80 -21.85
CA PHE A 385 -8.85 6.00 -23.06
C PHE A 385 -9.88 6.34 -24.14
N LEU A 386 -11.16 6.41 -23.77
CA LEU A 386 -12.25 6.73 -24.70
C LEU A 386 -12.06 8.10 -25.34
N SER A 387 -11.46 9.05 -24.62
CA SER A 387 -11.13 10.37 -25.14
C SER A 387 -10.00 10.35 -26.19
N THR A 388 -9.13 9.35 -26.17
CA THR A 388 -8.11 9.17 -27.22
C THR A 388 -8.69 8.80 -28.58
N LEU A 389 -9.94 8.32 -28.61
CA LEU A 389 -10.64 7.92 -29.83
C LEU A 389 -11.29 9.10 -30.56
N VAL A 390 -11.34 10.28 -29.93
CA VAL A 390 -11.93 11.48 -30.51
C VAL A 390 -10.95 12.15 -31.48
N PRO A 391 -11.27 12.26 -32.78
CA PRO A 391 -10.38 12.86 -33.75
C PRO A 391 -10.22 14.36 -33.49
N ASN A 392 -9.02 14.90 -33.76
CA ASN A 392 -8.71 16.33 -33.69
C ASN A 392 -8.96 16.99 -32.32
N PHE A 393 -8.85 16.23 -31.24
CA PHE A 393 -8.89 16.78 -29.90
C PHE A 393 -7.77 17.80 -29.70
N THR A 394 -8.11 19.05 -29.38
CA THR A 394 -7.11 20.11 -29.16
C THR A 394 -6.32 19.81 -27.89
N ASP A 395 -5.09 20.33 -27.77
CA ASP A 395 -4.26 20.06 -26.59
C ASP A 395 -4.88 20.59 -25.30
N SER A 396 -5.67 21.66 -25.38
CA SER A 396 -6.45 22.16 -24.24
C SER A 396 -7.55 21.18 -23.80
N LEU A 397 -8.28 20.58 -24.75
CA LEU A 397 -9.31 19.59 -24.44
C LEU A 397 -8.71 18.28 -23.91
N LYS A 398 -7.56 17.83 -24.45
CA LYS A 398 -6.79 16.70 -23.91
C LYS A 398 -6.40 16.93 -22.46
N TYR A 399 -5.84 18.10 -22.16
CA TYR A 399 -5.48 18.49 -20.79
C TYR A 399 -6.70 18.47 -19.87
N THR A 400 -7.79 19.07 -20.33
CA THR A 400 -9.05 19.22 -19.58
C THR A 400 -9.68 17.89 -19.21
N VAL A 401 -9.74 16.93 -20.15
CA VAL A 401 -10.24 15.58 -19.86
C VAL A 401 -9.38 14.91 -18.81
N VAL A 402 -8.06 14.90 -18.97
CA VAL A 402 -7.19 14.19 -18.03
C VAL A 402 -7.24 14.85 -16.65
N ALA A 403 -7.25 16.18 -16.59
CA ALA A 403 -7.44 16.91 -15.34
C ALA A 403 -8.77 16.55 -14.67
N GLY A 404 -9.86 16.48 -15.45
CA GLY A 404 -11.17 16.08 -14.95
C GLY A 404 -11.19 14.64 -14.43
N ALA A 405 -10.60 13.70 -15.18
CA ALA A 405 -10.57 12.29 -14.83
C ALA A 405 -9.72 12.03 -13.59
N VAL A 406 -8.57 12.69 -13.49
CA VAL A 406 -7.67 12.63 -12.34
C VAL A 406 -8.34 13.24 -11.10
N ALA A 407 -9.05 14.37 -11.23
CA ALA A 407 -9.76 14.97 -10.11
C ALA A 407 -10.95 14.10 -9.64
N GLY A 408 -11.61 13.40 -10.56
CA GLY A 408 -12.74 12.51 -10.26
C GLY A 408 -12.33 11.11 -9.76
N GLY A 409 -11.13 10.62 -10.11
CA GLY A 409 -10.71 9.23 -9.85
C GLY A 409 -10.62 8.85 -8.37
N GLY A 410 -10.31 9.81 -7.50
CA GLY A 410 -10.33 9.58 -6.06
C GLY A 410 -11.75 9.41 -5.47
N LEU A 411 -12.78 9.80 -6.23
CA LEU A 411 -14.18 9.69 -5.82
C LEU A 411 -14.86 8.44 -6.38
N THR A 412 -14.15 7.60 -7.14
CA THR A 412 -14.75 6.45 -7.83
C THR A 412 -15.28 5.42 -6.85
N ILE A 413 -16.61 5.38 -6.68
CA ILE A 413 -17.31 4.49 -5.74
C ILE A 413 -17.12 3.01 -6.11
N ILE A 414 -17.01 2.71 -7.40
CA ILE A 414 -16.94 1.34 -7.93
C ILE A 414 -15.50 0.79 -7.93
N ALA A 415 -14.49 1.63 -8.20
CA ALA A 415 -13.10 1.19 -8.31
C ALA A 415 -12.37 1.18 -6.95
N ASN A 416 -12.67 2.13 -6.07
CA ASN A 416 -12.04 2.24 -4.74
C ASN A 416 -12.78 1.45 -3.65
N GLY A 417 -13.91 0.83 -3.98
CA GLY A 417 -14.72 0.00 -3.09
C GLY A 417 -14.49 -1.52 -3.21
N LEU A 418 -13.52 -1.94 -4.03
CA LEU A 418 -13.18 -3.34 -4.31
C LEU A 418 -12.02 -3.86 -3.46
#